data_AF-A0A433RAG6-F1
#
_entry.id   AF-A0A433RAG6-F1
#
_cell.length_a   1.000
_cell.length_b   1.000
_cell.length_c   1.000
_cell.angle_alpha   90.00
_cell.angle_beta   90.00
_cell.angle_gamma   90.00
#
_symmetry.space_group_name_H-M   'P 1'
#
loop_
_entity.id
_entity.type
_entity.pdbx_description
1 polymer ?
#
loop_
_entity_poly.entity_id
_entity_poly.type
_entity_poly.pdbx_seq_one_letter_code
_entity_poly.pdbx_strand_id
1 'polypeptide(L)' 'LRHTHTSLLAEARVELPAIMERLGHEDDATTKKIYLHVTKAIKREASQRFSELMRSI' A
#
# COMPACT_ATOMS: atom_id res chain seq x y z
N LEU A 1 -15.06 7.51 -5.06
CA LEU A 1 -13.74 8.17 -5.22
C LEU A 1 -12.76 7.88 -4.07
N ARG A 2 -13.20 7.55 -2.84
CA ARG A 2 -12.28 7.18 -1.73
C ARG A 2 -11.35 6.01 -2.07
N HIS A 3 -11.84 4.96 -2.73
CA HIS A 3 -11.03 3.78 -3.05
C HIS A 3 -9.87 4.09 -4.00
N THR A 4 -10.14 4.80 -5.11
CA THR A 4 -9.13 5.23 -6.06
C THR A 4 -8.08 6.12 -5.38
N HIS A 5 -8.52 7.04 -4.51
CA HIS A 5 -7.62 7.91 -3.76
C HIS A 5 -6.72 7.11 -2.81
N THR A 6 -7.28 6.16 -2.06
CA THR A 6 -6.52 5.26 -1.18
C THR A 6 -5.50 4.43 -1.96
N SER A 7 -5.89 3.85 -3.10
CA SER A 7 -4.97 3.06 -3.93
C SER A 7 -3.78 3.88 -4.42
N LEU A 8 -4.01 5.09 -4.93
CA LEU A 8 -2.94 5.97 -5.41
C LEU A 8 -1.98 6.39 -4.28
N LEU A 9 -2.51 6.69 -3.10
CA LEU A 9 -1.67 7.05 -1.95
C LEU A 9 -0.88 5.84 -1.42
N ALA A 10 -1.48 4.65 -1.44
CA ALA A 10 -0.81 3.42 -1.07
C ALA A 10 0.32 3.06 -2.06
N GLU A 11 0.11 3.25 -3.35
CA GLU A 11 1.13 3.07 -4.40
C GLU A 11 2.26 4.09 -4.26
N ALA A 12 1.94 5.33 -3.88
CA ALA A 12 2.91 6.37 -3.54
C ALA A 12 3.62 6.14 -2.18
N ARG A 13 3.40 5.00 -1.53
CA ARG A 13 3.99 4.61 -0.23
C ARG A 13 3.68 5.57 0.93
N VAL A 14 2.53 6.22 0.88
CA VAL A 14 2.03 7.00 2.02
C VAL A 14 1.56 6.03 3.11
N GLU A 15 1.89 6.32 4.36
CA GLU A 15 1.49 5.50 5.52
C GLU A 15 -0.04 5.53 5.75
N LEU A 16 -0.62 4.40 6.16
CA LEU A 16 -2.08 4.27 6.36
C LEU A 16 -2.67 5.35 7.30
N PRO A 17 -2.04 5.71 8.44
CA PRO A 17 -2.56 6.77 9.31
C PRO A 17 -2.72 8.12 8.59
N ALA A 18 -1.75 8.50 7.74
CA ALA A 18 -1.81 9.75 6.97
C ALA A 18 -2.91 9.71 5.89
N ILE A 19 -3.13 8.54 5.28
CA ILE A 19 -4.25 8.34 4.34
C ILE A 19 -5.59 8.48 5.08
N MET A 20 -5.71 7.86 6.26
CA MET A 20 -6.93 7.93 7.07
C MET A 20 -7.22 9.36 7.54
N GLU A 21 -6.20 10.10 7.98
CA GLU A 21 -6.31 11.52 8.35
C GLU A 21 -6.84 12.35 7.19
N ARG A 22 -6.27 12.15 6.00
CA ARG A 22 -6.69 12.86 4.78
C ARG A 22 -8.12 12.55 4.35
N LEU A 23 -8.61 11.34 4.66
CA LEU A 23 -9.96 10.89 4.30
C LEU A 23 -11.00 11.18 5.40
N GLY A 24 -10.57 11.69 6.57
CA GLY A 24 -11.44 12.15 7.65
C GLY A 24 -11.59 11.19 8.83
N HIS A 25 -10.64 10.26 9.05
CA HIS A 25 -10.60 9.31 10.18
C HIS A 25 -11.88 8.49 10.44
N GLU A 26 -12.84 8.47 9.52
CA GLU A 26 -13.93 7.51 9.60
C GLU A 26 -13.33 6.10 9.57
N ASP A 27 -13.79 5.25 10.48
CA ASP A 27 -13.32 3.87 10.66
C ASP A 27 -13.62 3.05 9.40
N ASP A 28 -12.73 3.18 8.41
CA ASP A 28 -12.96 2.69 7.07
C ASP A 28 -12.19 1.37 6.89
N ALA A 29 -12.83 0.29 7.34
CA ALA A 29 -12.35 -1.09 7.15
C ALA A 29 -12.02 -1.37 5.68
N THR A 30 -12.67 -0.69 4.75
CA THR A 30 -12.43 -0.79 3.31
C THR A 30 -11.09 -0.14 2.91
N THR A 31 -10.76 1.03 3.43
CA THR A 31 -9.51 1.76 3.23
C THR A 31 -8.33 0.94 3.73
N LYS A 32 -8.47 0.34 4.92
CA LYS A 32 -7.46 -0.58 5.46
C LYS A 32 -7.29 -1.81 4.57
N LYS A 33 -8.37 -2.43 4.09
CA LYS A 33 -8.32 -3.57 3.17
C LYS A 33 -7.61 -3.21 1.85
N ILE A 34 -7.95 -2.06 1.26
CA ILE A 34 -7.33 -1.58 0.02
C ILE A 34 -5.84 -1.32 0.23
N TYR A 35 -5.50 -0.57 1.28
CA TYR A 35 -4.10 -0.29 1.63
C TYR A 35 -3.27 -1.56 1.79
N LEU A 36 -3.78 -2.53 2.56
CA LEU A 36 -3.12 -3.82 2.80
C LEU A 36 -2.98 -4.63 1.51
N HIS A 37 -3.97 -4.58 0.61
CA HIS A 37 -3.90 -5.27 -0.67
C HIS A 37 -2.76 -4.72 -1.54
N VAL A 38 -2.69 -3.39 -1.70
CA VAL A 38 -1.65 -2.73 -2.50
C VAL A 38 -0.26 -2.96 -1.88
N THR A 39 -0.10 -2.74 -0.58
CA THR A 39 1.21 -2.96 0.08
C THR A 39 1.65 -4.43 0.04
N LYS A 40 0.72 -5.41 0.07
CA LYS A 40 1.07 -6.82 -0.09
C LYS A 40 1.65 -7.12 -1.46
N ALA A 41 1.11 -6.52 -2.53
CA ALA A 41 1.66 -6.65 -3.87
C ALA A 41 3.06 -6.05 -3.95
N ILE A 42 3.26 -4.83 -3.44
CA ILE A 42 4.56 -4.15 -3.40
C ILE A 42 5.59 -4.96 -2.60
N LYS A 43 5.20 -5.53 -1.45
CA LYS A 43 6.10 -6.36 -0.63
C LYS A 43 6.54 -7.64 -1.35
N ARG A 44 5.63 -8.28 -2.09
CA ARG A 44 5.96 -9.47 -2.90
C ARG A 44 6.92 -9.12 -4.02
N GLU A 45 6.65 -8.04 -4.75
CA GLU A 45 7.52 -7.53 -5.81
C GLU A 45 8.91 -7.17 -5.28
N ALA A 46 8.98 -6.48 -4.14
CA ALA A 46 10.25 -6.16 -3.49
C ALA A 46 11.03 -7.41 -3.07
N SER A 47 10.36 -8.40 -2.48
CA SER A 47 10.97 -9.68 -2.11
C SER A 47 11.50 -10.45 -3.32
N GLN A 48 10.74 -10.45 -4.42
CA GLN A 48 11.15 -11.11 -5.65
C GLN A 48 12.36 -10.43 -6.28
N ARG A 49 12.33 -9.10 -6.43
CA ARG A 49 13.48 -8.31 -6.91
C ARG A 49 14.72 -8.51 -6.04
N PHE A 50 14.55 -8.57 -4.73
CA PHE A 50 15.65 -8.84 -3.80
C PHE A 50 16.22 -10.25 -4.00
N SER A 51 15.35 -11.24 -4.18
CA SER A 51 15.77 -12.63 -4.45
C SER A 51 16.51 -12.77 -5.79
N GLU A 52 16.09 -12.03 -6.81
CA GLU A 52 16.77 -11.96 -8.11
C GLU A 52 18.14 -11.30 -8.00
N LEU A 53 18.25 -10.17 -7.27
CA LEU A 53 19.52 -9.51 -6.98
C LEU A 53 20.49 -10.47 -6.27
N MET A 54 20.03 -11.17 -5.23
CA MET A 54 20.84 -12.13 -4.47
C MET A 54 21.27 -13.35 -5.29
N ARG A 55 20.58 -13.68 -6.39
CA ARG A 55 20.97 -14.76 -7.31
C ARG A 55 22.01 -14.31 -8.34
N SER A 56 22.07 -13.00 -8.60
CA SER A 56 23.01 -12.38 -9.54
C SER A 56 24.34 -11.98 -8.89
N ILE A 57 24.48 -12.17 -7.58
CA ILE A 57 25.72 -12.05 -6.81
C ILE A 57 26.32 -13.44 -6.67
#